data_AF-A0A7J7K2Z6-F1
#
_entry.id   AF-A0A7J7K2Z6-F1
#
_cell.length_a   1.000
_cell.length_b   1.000
_cell.length_c   1.000
_cell.angle_alpha   90.00
_cell.angle_beta   90.00
_cell.angle_gamma   90.00
#
_symmetry.space_group_name_H-M   'P 1'
#
loop_
_entity.id
_entity.type
_entity.pdbx_description
1 polymer ?
#
loop_
_entity_poly.entity_id
_entity_poly.type
_entity_poly.pdbx_seq_one_letter_code
_entity_poly.pdbx_strand_id
1 'polypeptide(L)'
;MGKQFLTKSEYIEIVRFAESKGVMVIPEIDLPGHSTAALNAMKMRYVHSPTLTDFRLHDPLDESQFISTQYFSNGVVNPCVESTYSFTKTVVQAIQSYHKEAEQPLTVIHLGGDEVPGTAWSRSPACDTMLTQLGKTNIDDQKEKVREIKVAMFRRLGALAESVGLSLAFWEDGLMTASPMSLL
;
A
#
# COMPACT_ATOMS: atom_id res chain seq x y z
N MET A 1 24.66 -12.68 9.31
CA MET A 1 23.43 -12.64 8.49
C MET A 1 23.79 -12.07 7.14
N GLY A 2 23.31 -12.67 6.05
CA GLY A 2 23.57 -12.18 4.69
C GLY A 2 22.83 -10.89 4.37
N LYS A 3 23.09 -10.34 3.18
CA LYS A 3 22.40 -9.15 2.66
C LYS A 3 20.89 -9.42 2.52
N GLN A 4 20.05 -8.52 3.04
CA GLN A 4 18.59 -8.69 3.13
C GLN A 4 17.79 -7.81 2.14
N PHE A 5 18.46 -7.08 1.25
CA PHE A 5 17.81 -6.17 0.31
C PHE A 5 18.64 -6.03 -0.97
N LEU A 6 18.00 -5.60 -2.06
CA LEU A 6 18.67 -5.22 -3.30
C LEU A 6 19.01 -3.73 -3.25
N THR A 7 20.24 -3.36 -3.63
CA THR A 7 20.55 -1.96 -3.92
C THR A 7 19.87 -1.54 -5.22
N LYS A 8 19.78 -0.23 -5.46
CA LYS A 8 19.33 0.32 -6.75
C LYS A 8 20.05 -0.35 -7.94
N SER A 9 21.38 -0.47 -7.88
CA SER A 9 22.18 -1.03 -8.97
C SER A 9 21.88 -2.50 -9.22
N GLU A 10 21.72 -3.30 -8.16
CA GLU A 10 21.40 -4.72 -8.26
C GLU A 10 19.99 -4.93 -8.82
N TYR A 11 19.02 -4.12 -8.40
CA TYR A 11 17.67 -4.16 -8.97
C TYR A 11 17.69 -3.84 -10.48
N ILE A 12 18.40 -2.78 -10.88
CA ILE A 12 18.54 -2.40 -12.30
C ILE A 12 19.21 -3.51 -13.11
N GLU A 13 20.23 -4.15 -12.55
CA GLU A 13 20.91 -5.28 -13.21
C GLU A 13 19.96 -6.46 -13.42
N ILE A 14 19.13 -6.79 -12.43
CA ILE A 14 18.10 -7.85 -12.55
C ILE A 14 17.10 -7.50 -13.65
N VAL A 15 16.57 -6.28 -13.66
CA VAL A 15 15.58 -5.85 -14.66
C VAL A 15 16.19 -5.86 -16.06
N ARG A 16 17.40 -5.33 -16.25
CA ARG A 16 18.09 -5.34 -17.54
C ARG A 16 18.40 -6.76 -18.01
N PHE A 17 18.77 -7.65 -17.09
CA PHE A 17 19.00 -9.05 -17.42
C PHE A 17 17.71 -9.73 -17.86
N ALA A 18 16.59 -9.50 -17.15
CA ALA A 18 15.28 -10.01 -17.53
C ALA A 18 14.85 -9.52 -18.93
N GLU A 19 15.06 -8.23 -19.23
CA GLU A 19 14.82 -7.65 -20.54
C GLU A 19 15.63 -8.35 -21.65
N SER A 20 16.91 -8.65 -21.39
CA SER A 20 17.76 -9.40 -22.34
C SER A 20 17.25 -10.82 -22.65
N LYS A 21 16.31 -11.32 -21.86
CA LYS A 21 15.66 -12.64 -22.02
C LYS A 21 14.21 -12.52 -22.47
N GLY A 22 13.70 -11.32 -22.77
CA GLY A 22 12.29 -11.11 -23.10
C GLY A 22 11.34 -11.34 -21.93
N VAL A 23 11.83 -11.18 -20.69
CA VAL A 23 11.04 -11.33 -19.46
C VAL A 23 10.72 -9.96 -18.89
N MET A 24 9.43 -9.63 -18.78
CA MET A 24 8.95 -8.42 -18.13
C MET A 24 8.93 -8.60 -16.61
N VAL A 25 9.56 -7.69 -15.87
CA VAL A 25 9.52 -7.64 -14.41
C VAL A 25 8.34 -6.76 -13.98
N ILE A 26 7.43 -7.34 -13.20
CA ILE A 26 6.36 -6.61 -12.51
C ILE A 26 6.71 -6.55 -11.02
N PRO A 27 7.09 -5.39 -10.48
CA PRO A 27 7.35 -5.24 -9.06
C PRO A 27 6.04 -5.21 -8.26
N GLU A 28 6.08 -5.81 -7.08
CA GLU A 28 5.01 -5.77 -6.10
C GLU A 28 5.44 -5.03 -4.84
N ILE A 29 4.63 -4.06 -4.41
CA ILE A 29 4.74 -3.39 -3.12
C ILE A 29 3.40 -3.53 -2.41
N ASP A 30 3.31 -4.56 -1.57
CA ASP A 30 2.05 -4.99 -0.99
C ASP A 30 1.48 -3.99 0.03
N LEU A 31 0.24 -3.57 -0.23
CA LEU A 31 -0.54 -2.67 0.61
C LEU A 31 -2.05 -3.02 0.52
N PRO A 32 -2.82 -2.96 1.61
CA PRO A 32 -2.39 -2.49 2.92
C PRO A 32 -1.87 -3.57 3.86
N GLY A 33 -2.11 -4.85 3.55
CA GLY A 33 -1.62 -6.00 4.31
C GLY A 33 -0.10 -6.15 4.23
N HIS A 34 0.43 -7.18 4.90
CA HIS A 34 1.84 -7.61 4.82
C HIS A 34 2.91 -6.51 4.94
N SER A 35 2.57 -5.40 5.58
CA SER A 35 3.34 -4.16 5.54
C SER A 35 4.20 -3.93 6.78
N THR A 36 4.46 -4.97 7.57
CA THR A 36 5.21 -4.88 8.84
C THR A 36 6.57 -4.21 8.67
N ALA A 37 7.30 -4.53 7.61
CA ALA A 37 8.61 -3.93 7.32
C ALA A 37 8.51 -2.41 7.08
N ALA A 38 7.61 -1.98 6.20
CA ALA A 38 7.40 -0.56 5.88
C ALA A 38 6.92 0.23 7.10
N LEU A 39 5.95 -0.32 7.85
CA LEU A 39 5.44 0.28 9.08
C LEU A 39 6.54 0.50 10.11
N ASN A 40 7.36 -0.50 10.38
CA ASN A 40 8.44 -0.40 11.36
C ASN A 40 9.50 0.60 10.90
N ALA A 41 9.89 0.57 9.62
CA ALA A 41 10.84 1.53 9.07
C ALA A 41 10.34 2.98 9.20
N MET A 42 9.07 3.24 8.87
CA MET A 42 8.50 4.59 8.96
C MET A 42 8.24 5.03 10.40
N LYS A 43 7.89 4.11 11.31
CA LYS A 43 7.85 4.39 12.75
C LYS A 43 9.22 4.78 13.29
N MET A 44 10.27 4.04 12.95
CA MET A 44 11.64 4.37 13.37
C MET A 44 12.13 5.69 12.78
N ARG A 45 11.77 6.01 11.53
CA ARG A 45 12.02 7.34 10.94
C ARG A 45 11.40 8.45 11.80
N TYR A 46 10.16 8.28 12.26
CA TYR A 46 9.50 9.25 13.12
C TYR A 46 10.13 9.36 14.50
N VAL A 47 10.57 8.25 15.10
CA VAL A 47 11.30 8.26 16.39
C VAL A 47 12.59 9.08 16.28
N HIS A 48 13.33 8.95 15.19
CA HIS A 48 14.58 9.69 14.99
C HIS A 48 14.37 11.12 14.49
N SER A 49 13.22 11.39 13.84
CA SER A 49 12.92 12.71 13.26
C SER A 49 11.43 13.01 13.38
N PRO A 50 10.95 13.42 14.57
CA PRO A 50 9.52 13.61 14.85
C PRO A 50 8.83 14.70 14.03
N THR A 51 9.57 15.53 13.31
CA THR A 51 9.02 16.55 12.41
C THR A 51 8.75 16.04 10.99
N LEU A 52 9.25 14.84 10.63
CA LEU A 52 9.11 14.27 9.29
C LEU A 52 7.88 13.35 9.21
N THR A 53 6.71 13.96 9.08
CA THR A 53 5.42 13.24 9.03
C THR A 53 5.00 12.78 7.63
N ASP A 54 5.72 13.20 6.58
CA ASP A 54 5.31 13.05 5.17
C ASP A 54 5.11 11.60 4.70
N PHE A 55 5.64 10.62 5.44
CA PHE A 55 5.55 9.18 5.14
C PHE A 55 5.04 8.35 6.32
N ARG A 56 4.27 8.93 7.25
CA ARG A 56 3.64 8.16 8.31
C ARG A 56 2.60 7.19 7.72
N LEU A 57 2.70 5.92 8.09
CA LEU A 57 1.83 4.84 7.56
C LEU A 57 0.78 4.35 8.57
N HIS A 58 0.61 5.03 9.70
CA HIS A 58 -0.36 4.66 10.73
C HIS A 58 -1.00 5.90 11.34
N ASP A 59 -2.21 5.76 11.86
CA ASP A 59 -2.79 6.73 12.77
C ASP A 59 -2.29 6.42 14.21
N PRO A 60 -1.62 7.34 14.91
CA PRO A 60 -1.17 7.12 16.29
C PRO A 60 -2.30 6.90 17.29
N LEU A 61 -3.52 7.31 16.95
CA LEU A 61 -4.71 7.15 17.78
C LEU A 61 -5.51 5.89 17.41
N ASP A 62 -5.01 5.08 16.47
CA ASP A 62 -5.66 3.83 16.10
C ASP A 62 -5.45 2.77 17.19
N GLU A 63 -6.52 2.42 17.87
CA GLU A 63 -6.52 1.39 18.90
C GLU A 63 -6.98 0.03 18.36
N SER A 64 -7.15 -0.16 17.05
CA SER A 64 -7.70 -1.41 16.49
C SER A 64 -6.91 -2.64 16.92
N GLN A 65 -7.63 -3.72 17.23
CA GLN A 65 -7.03 -5.01 17.59
C GLN A 65 -7.37 -6.06 16.54
N PHE A 66 -6.35 -6.75 16.06
CA PHE A 66 -6.46 -7.80 15.06
C PHE A 66 -5.27 -8.75 15.14
N ILE A 67 -5.40 -9.88 14.46
CA ILE A 67 -4.30 -10.82 14.20
C ILE A 67 -4.35 -11.12 12.69
N SER A 68 -3.23 -10.97 11.99
CA SER A 68 -3.10 -11.34 10.57
C SER A 68 -3.07 -12.85 10.38
N THR A 69 -3.21 -13.31 9.13
CA THR A 69 -3.07 -14.73 8.78
C THR A 69 -1.73 -15.33 9.25
N GLN A 70 -0.67 -14.52 9.30
CA GLN A 70 0.68 -14.89 9.74
C GLN A 70 0.92 -14.60 11.23
N TYR A 71 -0.13 -14.39 12.02
CA TYR A 71 -0.09 -14.15 13.46
C TYR A 71 0.57 -12.84 13.92
N PHE A 72 0.58 -11.81 13.07
CA PHE A 72 1.01 -10.47 13.48
C PHE A 72 -0.16 -9.67 14.04
N SER A 73 0.05 -8.98 15.16
CA SER A 73 -0.89 -7.99 15.70
C SER A 73 -0.65 -6.57 15.16
N ASN A 74 0.15 -6.46 14.10
CA ASN A 74 0.49 -5.25 13.36
C ASN A 74 0.62 -5.62 11.88
N GLY A 75 1.17 -4.72 11.05
CA GLY A 75 1.48 -5.06 9.66
C GLY A 75 0.45 -4.62 8.64
N VAL A 76 -0.49 -3.76 9.04
CA VAL A 76 -1.50 -3.20 8.15
C VAL A 76 -1.32 -1.68 8.10
N VAL A 77 -0.97 -1.10 6.94
CA VAL A 77 -0.88 0.37 6.82
C VAL A 77 -2.26 1.00 6.96
N ASN A 78 -2.33 2.22 7.46
CA ASN A 78 -3.59 2.94 7.59
C ASN A 78 -3.90 3.71 6.29
N PRO A 79 -4.97 3.37 5.56
CA PRO A 79 -5.33 4.06 4.32
C PRO A 79 -5.98 5.44 4.54
N CYS A 80 -6.35 5.76 5.77
CA CYS A 80 -7.06 6.97 6.11
C CYS A 80 -6.11 8.13 6.47
N VAL A 81 -4.79 7.90 6.43
CA VAL A 81 -3.77 8.95 6.58
C VAL A 81 -3.18 9.30 5.22
N GLU A 82 -3.16 10.59 4.89
CA GLU A 82 -2.72 11.09 3.56
C GLU A 82 -1.28 10.71 3.20
N SER A 83 -0.40 10.68 4.20
CA SER A 83 1.01 10.31 4.05
C SER A 83 1.22 8.87 3.55
N THR A 84 0.24 7.98 3.67
CA THR A 84 0.27 6.65 3.05
C THR A 84 0.41 6.77 1.53
N TYR A 85 -0.37 7.65 0.90
CA TYR A 85 -0.33 7.84 -0.56
C TYR A 85 0.92 8.61 -1.01
N SER A 86 1.41 9.55 -0.21
CA SER A 86 2.71 10.21 -0.46
C SER A 86 3.86 9.21 -0.44
N PHE A 87 3.86 8.28 0.51
CA PHE A 87 4.83 7.19 0.58
C PHE A 87 4.72 6.28 -0.63
N THR A 88 3.52 5.76 -0.92
CA THR A 88 3.31 4.86 -2.07
C THR A 88 3.75 5.51 -3.38
N LYS A 89 3.35 6.78 -3.62
CA LYS A 89 3.76 7.51 -4.81
C LYS A 89 5.27 7.63 -4.94
N THR A 90 5.95 7.94 -3.83
CA THR A 90 7.41 8.07 -3.79
C THR A 90 8.10 6.75 -4.13
N VAL A 91 7.63 5.64 -3.55
CA VAL A 91 8.17 4.29 -3.84
C VAL A 91 7.93 3.90 -5.29
N VAL A 92 6.71 4.08 -5.80
CA VAL A 92 6.34 3.75 -7.19
C VAL A 92 7.17 4.56 -8.18
N GLN A 93 7.34 5.87 -7.96
CA GLN A 93 8.16 6.73 -8.83
C GLN A 93 9.65 6.35 -8.79
N ALA A 94 10.17 5.95 -7.62
CA ALA A 94 11.53 5.45 -7.52
C ALA A 94 11.72 4.18 -8.36
N ILE A 95 10.82 3.20 -8.24
CA ILE A 95 10.84 1.96 -9.02
C ILE A 95 10.71 2.24 -10.52
N GLN A 96 9.79 3.13 -10.92
CA GLN A 96 9.63 3.55 -12.30
C GLN A 96 10.92 4.16 -12.87
N SER A 97 11.64 4.96 -12.06
CA SER A 97 12.95 5.51 -12.46
C SER A 97 14.01 4.42 -12.69
N TYR A 98 13.98 3.35 -11.89
CA TYR A 98 14.92 2.23 -12.02
C TYR A 98 14.63 1.41 -13.26
N HIS A 99 13.35 1.15 -13.55
CA HIS A 99 12.90 0.50 -14.78
C HIS A 99 13.31 1.28 -16.03
N LYS A 100 13.18 2.61 -15.99
CA LYS A 100 13.65 3.47 -17.08
C LYS A 100 15.17 3.36 -17.28
N GLU A 101 15.95 3.33 -16.20
CA GLU A 101 17.41 3.17 -16.25
C GLU A 101 17.85 1.76 -16.70
N ALA A 102 17.02 0.75 -16.44
CA ALA A 102 17.21 -0.62 -16.87
C ALA A 102 16.82 -0.88 -18.34
N GLU A 103 16.30 0.13 -19.04
CA GLU A 103 15.80 0.04 -20.42
C GLU A 103 14.56 -0.87 -20.58
N GLN A 104 13.83 -1.13 -19.49
CA GLN A 104 12.53 -1.81 -19.48
C GLN A 104 11.49 -0.92 -18.77
N PRO A 105 10.91 0.09 -19.45
CA PRO A 105 9.95 1.01 -18.85
C PRO A 105 8.79 0.27 -18.19
N LEU A 106 8.47 0.65 -16.95
CA LEU A 106 7.41 0.03 -16.17
C LEU A 106 6.04 0.36 -16.78
N THR A 107 5.20 -0.67 -16.98
CA THR A 107 3.83 -0.53 -17.50
C THR A 107 2.77 -0.93 -16.48
N VAL A 108 3.11 -1.85 -15.55
CA VAL A 108 2.22 -2.36 -14.51
C VAL A 108 2.93 -2.29 -13.17
N ILE A 109 2.24 -1.82 -12.13
CA ILE A 109 2.67 -1.97 -10.73
C ILE A 109 1.69 -2.88 -9.99
N HIS A 110 2.19 -3.84 -9.22
CA HIS A 110 1.36 -4.64 -8.32
C HIS A 110 1.38 -3.99 -6.93
N LEU A 111 0.20 -3.71 -6.37
CA LEU A 111 0.10 -3.11 -5.03
C LEU A 111 -0.53 -4.05 -3.99
N GLY A 112 -0.53 -5.35 -4.27
CA GLY A 112 -0.89 -6.42 -3.32
C GLY A 112 -2.38 -6.44 -3.00
N GLY A 113 -2.73 -6.22 -1.73
CA GLY A 113 -4.12 -5.97 -1.30
C GLY A 113 -4.79 -7.11 -0.55
N ASP A 114 -4.08 -8.19 -0.31
CA ASP A 114 -4.58 -9.42 0.26
C ASP A 114 -4.62 -9.44 1.80
N GLU A 115 -5.42 -10.36 2.33
CA GLU A 115 -5.40 -10.84 3.72
C GLU A 115 -5.52 -9.77 4.81
N VAL A 116 -6.20 -8.67 4.51
CA VAL A 116 -6.47 -7.60 5.48
C VAL A 116 -7.41 -8.11 6.58
N PRO A 117 -7.03 -8.04 7.86
CA PRO A 117 -7.88 -8.47 8.97
C PRO A 117 -9.19 -7.68 9.05
N GLY A 118 -10.30 -8.39 9.27
CA GLY A 118 -11.65 -7.80 9.26
C GLY A 118 -11.97 -6.79 10.37
N THR A 119 -11.03 -6.52 11.28
CA THR A 119 -11.13 -5.52 12.35
C THR A 119 -10.06 -4.42 12.26
N ALA A 120 -9.24 -4.43 11.19
CA ALA A 120 -8.23 -3.40 10.95
C ALA A 120 -8.89 -2.01 10.86
N TRP A 121 -8.26 -1.01 11.49
CA TRP A 121 -8.71 0.39 11.51
C TRP A 121 -10.13 0.64 12.07
N SER A 122 -10.77 -0.37 12.66
CA SER A 122 -12.10 -0.25 13.26
C SER A 122 -12.17 0.81 14.36
N ARG A 123 -11.04 1.12 15.02
CA ARG A 123 -10.89 2.14 16.06
C ARG A 123 -9.88 3.24 15.67
N SER A 124 -9.79 3.57 14.38
CA SER A 124 -8.95 4.66 13.84
C SER A 124 -9.76 5.95 13.64
N PRO A 125 -9.51 7.02 14.43
CA PRO A 125 -10.17 8.32 14.25
C PRO A 125 -9.95 8.93 12.85
N ALA A 126 -8.79 8.71 12.24
CA ALA A 126 -8.54 9.12 10.85
C ALA A 126 -9.51 8.43 9.89
N CYS A 127 -9.84 7.15 10.13
CA CYS A 127 -10.79 6.42 9.30
C CYS A 127 -12.24 6.84 9.53
N ASP A 128 -12.61 7.19 10.77
CA ASP A 128 -13.93 7.78 11.04
C ASP A 128 -14.12 9.10 10.30
N THR A 129 -13.07 9.92 10.25
CA THR A 129 -13.06 11.18 9.50
C THR A 129 -13.21 10.94 8.00
N MET A 130 -12.43 10.02 7.42
CA MET A 130 -12.52 9.67 6.01
C MET A 130 -13.91 9.14 5.63
N LEU A 131 -14.47 8.23 6.42
CA LEU A 131 -15.81 7.67 6.17
C LEU A 131 -16.90 8.76 6.25
N THR A 132 -16.80 9.68 7.21
CA THR A 132 -17.70 10.82 7.31
C THR A 132 -17.63 11.71 6.06
N GLN A 133 -16.42 11.99 5.54
CA GLN A 133 -16.23 12.76 4.31
C GLN A 133 -16.79 12.05 3.08
N LEU A 134 -16.80 10.72 3.07
CA LEU A 134 -17.41 9.90 2.01
C LEU A 134 -18.93 9.75 2.17
N GLY A 135 -19.55 10.36 3.19
CA GLY A 135 -20.98 10.20 3.49
C GLY A 135 -21.35 8.81 4.03
N LYS A 136 -20.35 8.00 4.40
CA LYS A 136 -20.50 6.65 4.94
C LYS A 136 -20.56 6.72 6.47
N THR A 137 -21.70 7.15 6.99
CA THR A 137 -21.94 7.26 8.44
C THR A 137 -22.76 6.07 8.96
N ASN A 138 -22.71 5.82 10.27
CA ASN A 138 -23.51 4.78 10.96
C ASN A 138 -23.26 3.34 10.47
N ILE A 139 -21.99 2.97 10.26
CA ILE A 139 -21.60 1.58 9.98
C ILE A 139 -21.33 0.88 11.31
N ASP A 140 -22.28 0.07 11.77
CA ASP A 140 -22.17 -0.66 13.04
C ASP A 140 -21.31 -1.93 12.93
N ASP A 141 -21.27 -2.55 11.74
CA ASP A 141 -20.48 -3.76 11.51
C ASP A 141 -19.01 -3.42 11.18
N GLN A 142 -18.08 -4.01 11.93
CA GLN A 142 -16.65 -3.73 11.76
C GLN A 142 -16.13 -4.20 10.39
N LYS A 143 -16.59 -5.34 9.88
CA LYS A 143 -16.13 -5.87 8.59
C LYS A 143 -16.61 -5.01 7.44
N GLU A 144 -17.85 -4.53 7.52
CA GLU A 144 -18.41 -3.54 6.61
C GLU A 144 -17.60 -2.25 6.61
N LYS A 145 -17.22 -1.76 7.79
CA LYS A 145 -16.36 -0.58 7.93
C LYS A 145 -15.00 -0.79 7.26
N VAL A 146 -14.34 -1.91 7.52
CA VAL A 146 -13.08 -2.30 6.86
C VAL A 146 -13.25 -2.39 5.35
N ARG A 147 -14.37 -2.93 4.86
CA ARG A 147 -14.67 -3.04 3.43
C ARG A 147 -14.73 -1.67 2.76
N GLU A 148 -15.50 -0.73 3.32
CA GLU A 148 -15.62 0.63 2.79
C GLU A 148 -14.26 1.36 2.78
N ILE A 149 -13.45 1.16 3.82
CA ILE A 149 -12.09 1.67 3.90
C ILE A 149 -11.19 1.07 2.81
N LYS A 150 -11.24 -0.26 2.57
CA LYS A 150 -10.50 -0.93 1.49
C LYS A 150 -10.90 -0.39 0.12
N VAL A 151 -12.19 -0.24 -0.13
CA VAL A 151 -12.71 0.32 -1.40
C VAL A 151 -12.19 1.73 -1.63
N ALA A 152 -12.23 2.60 -0.60
CA ALA A 152 -11.67 3.95 -0.68
C ALA A 152 -10.16 3.92 -0.99
N MET A 153 -9.41 3.02 -0.35
CA MET A 153 -7.99 2.85 -0.61
C MET A 153 -7.70 2.47 -2.06
N PHE A 154 -8.35 1.42 -2.59
CA PHE A 154 -8.06 0.93 -3.93
C PHE A 154 -8.43 1.94 -5.01
N ARG A 155 -9.50 2.72 -4.84
CA ARG A 155 -9.79 3.86 -5.74
C ARG A 155 -8.66 4.88 -5.76
N ARG A 156 -8.14 5.24 -4.58
CA ARG A 156 -7.04 6.20 -4.46
C ARG A 156 -5.73 5.66 -5.02
N LEU A 157 -5.45 4.36 -4.85
CA LEU A 157 -4.30 3.70 -5.46
C LEU A 157 -4.43 3.60 -6.98
N GLY A 158 -5.64 3.34 -7.49
CA GLY A 158 -5.98 3.41 -8.93
C GLY A 158 -5.66 4.77 -9.52
N ALA A 159 -6.22 5.84 -8.93
CA ALA A 159 -5.95 7.21 -9.36
C ALA A 159 -4.46 7.59 -9.24
N LEU A 160 -3.76 7.08 -8.22
CA LEU A 160 -2.32 7.29 -8.07
C LEU A 160 -1.55 6.63 -9.21
N ALA A 161 -1.81 5.35 -9.53
CA ALA A 161 -1.16 4.62 -10.62
C ALA A 161 -1.42 5.30 -11.98
N GLU A 162 -2.67 5.70 -12.24
CA GLU A 162 -3.04 6.46 -13.44
C GLU A 162 -2.27 7.79 -13.52
N SER A 163 -2.14 8.53 -12.41
CA SER A 163 -1.41 9.80 -12.38
C SER A 163 0.08 9.70 -12.73
N VAL A 164 0.65 8.50 -12.69
CA VAL A 164 2.04 8.22 -13.07
C VAL A 164 2.15 7.33 -14.33
N GLY A 165 1.04 7.12 -15.03
CA GLY A 165 0.98 6.41 -16.31
C GLY A 165 1.17 4.89 -16.20
N LEU A 166 0.76 4.28 -15.09
CA LEU A 166 0.88 2.84 -14.86
C LEU A 166 -0.50 2.17 -14.79
N SER A 167 -0.57 0.94 -15.33
CA SER A 167 -1.65 0.01 -15.01
C SER A 167 -1.43 -0.59 -13.62
N LEU A 168 -2.50 -1.04 -12.99
CA LEU A 168 -2.50 -1.49 -11.61
C LEU A 168 -2.97 -2.94 -11.49
N ALA A 169 -2.24 -3.72 -10.70
CA ALA A 169 -2.59 -5.10 -10.37
C ALA A 169 -2.69 -5.28 -8.85
N PHE A 170 -3.55 -6.23 -8.44
CA PHE A 170 -3.82 -6.60 -7.07
C PHE A 170 -4.13 -8.10 -6.98
N TRP A 171 -3.98 -8.67 -5.78
CA TRP A 171 -4.58 -9.95 -5.44
C TRP A 171 -6.11 -9.85 -5.47
N GLU A 172 -6.79 -10.96 -5.78
CA GLU A 172 -8.23 -10.96 -6.06
C GLU A 172 -9.07 -10.47 -4.87
N ASP A 173 -8.72 -10.87 -3.64
CA ASP A 173 -9.43 -10.55 -2.41
C ASP A 173 -9.27 -9.09 -1.98
N GLY A 174 -8.23 -8.41 -2.49
CA GLY A 174 -8.15 -6.96 -2.51
C GLY A 174 -9.39 -6.37 -3.19
N LEU A 175 -9.65 -6.79 -4.42
CA LEU A 175 -10.69 -6.23 -5.28
C LEU A 175 -12.09 -6.79 -5.06
N MET A 176 -12.24 -8.00 -4.50
CA MET A 176 -13.55 -8.60 -4.18
C MET A 176 -14.40 -7.79 -3.19
N THR A 177 -13.83 -6.75 -2.59
CA THR A 177 -14.53 -5.79 -1.72
C THR A 177 -15.29 -4.70 -2.48
N ALA A 178 -14.98 -4.49 -3.77
CA ALA A 178 -15.64 -3.53 -4.63
C ALA A 178 -16.64 -4.24 -5.56
N SER A 179 -17.89 -3.77 -5.60
CA SER A 179 -18.80 -4.16 -6.69
C SER A 179 -18.15 -3.77 -8.04
N PRO A 180 -18.25 -4.59 -9.10
CA PRO A 180 -17.67 -4.28 -10.42
C PRO A 180 -18.08 -2.91 -10.96
N MET A 181 -19.23 -2.39 -10.51
CA MET A 181 -19.79 -1.10 -10.93
C MET A 181 -19.19 0.11 -10.19
N SER A 182 -18.21 -0.10 -9.31
CA SER A 182 -17.72 0.91 -8.36
C SER A 182 -16.24 1.28 -8.56
N LEU A 183 -15.63 0.72 -9.61
CA LEU A 183 -14.25 0.92 -10.07
C LEU A 183 -14.17 1.42 -11.54
N LEU A 184 -15.33 1.71 -12.15
CA LEU A 184 -15.50 2.41 -13.43
C LEU A 184 -16.19 3.76 -13.15
#